data_AF-A0A8H3C2D7-F1
#
_entry.id   AF-A0A8H3C2D7-F1
#
_cell.length_a   1.000
_cell.length_b   1.000
_cell.length_c   1.000
_cell.angle_alpha   90.00
_cell.angle_beta   90.00
_cell.angle_gamma   90.00
#
_symmetry.space_group_name_H-M   'P 1'
#
loop_
_entity.id
_entity.type
_entity.pdbx_description
1 polymer ?
#
loop_
_entity_poly.entity_id
_entity_poly.type
_entity_poly.pdbx_seq_one_letter_code
_entity_poly.pdbx_strand_id
1 'polypeptide(L)'
;MVMQPIQTFEREYTIPAHLRHTADEPLSSKASTRLRQMLARPGIVAAPGVCDGISARCALEAGFDCLYQSGAATTAAKLGMPDLAIATLPDFVQNAGMIT
;
A
#
# COMPACT_ATOMS: atom_id res chain seq x y z
N MET A 1 -45.18 -13.93 5.24
CA MET A 1 -44.27 -12.85 4.80
C MET A 1 -42.87 -13.43 4.75
N VAL A 2 -42.47 -13.98 3.60
CA VAL A 2 -41.17 -14.67 3.43
C VAL A 2 -40.13 -13.60 3.06
N MET A 3 -39.18 -13.35 3.95
CA MET A 3 -37.99 -12.52 3.65
C MET A 3 -37.20 -13.19 2.54
N GLN A 4 -37.06 -12.53 1.39
CA GLN A 4 -36.13 -12.99 0.36
C GLN A 4 -34.69 -12.66 0.79
N PRO A 5 -33.72 -13.57 0.56
CA PRO A 5 -32.33 -13.34 0.91
C PRO A 5 -31.72 -12.26 0.00
N ILE A 6 -30.91 -11.38 0.61
CA ILE A 6 -30.12 -10.34 -0.03
C ILE A 6 -29.15 -11.00 -1.03
N GLN A 7 -29.22 -10.63 -2.30
CA GLN A 7 -28.27 -11.09 -3.32
C GLN A 7 -26.88 -10.51 -3.01
N THR A 8 -25.96 -11.36 -2.54
CA THR A 8 -24.53 -11.04 -2.48
C THR A 8 -24.05 -10.71 -3.90
N PHE A 9 -23.55 -9.50 -4.09
CA PHE A 9 -23.06 -9.00 -5.37
C PHE A 9 -21.70 -9.63 -5.70
N GLU A 10 -21.71 -10.89 -6.11
CA GLU A 10 -20.57 -11.62 -6.69
C GLU A 10 -20.30 -11.08 -8.11
N ARG A 11 -19.84 -9.83 -8.24
CA ARG A 11 -19.18 -9.43 -9.50
C ARG A 11 -17.72 -9.86 -9.40
N GLU A 12 -17.41 -10.96 -10.07
CA GLU A 12 -16.06 -11.37 -10.40
C GLU A 12 -15.40 -10.28 -11.26
N TYR A 13 -14.75 -9.30 -10.62
CA TYR A 13 -13.99 -8.28 -11.31
C TYR A 13 -12.72 -8.92 -11.87
N THR A 14 -12.83 -9.42 -13.11
CA THR A 14 -11.69 -9.96 -13.84
C THR A 14 -10.78 -8.81 -14.26
N ILE A 15 -9.55 -8.76 -13.73
CA ILE A 15 -8.56 -7.77 -14.14
C ILE A 15 -8.29 -7.89 -15.65
N PRO A 16 -8.38 -6.78 -16.42
CA PRO A 16 -8.15 -6.78 -17.87
C PRO A 16 -6.78 -7.37 -18.21
N ALA A 17 -6.68 -8.13 -19.30
CA ALA A 17 -5.45 -8.83 -19.68
C ALA A 17 -4.20 -7.93 -19.74
N HIS A 18 -4.35 -6.67 -20.18
CA HIS A 18 -3.25 -5.70 -20.26
C HIS A 18 -2.80 -5.12 -18.90
N LEU A 19 -3.58 -5.36 -17.84
CA LEU A 19 -3.29 -4.99 -16.45
C LEU A 19 -2.83 -6.20 -15.61
N ARG A 20 -2.83 -7.40 -16.21
CA ARG A 20 -2.29 -8.60 -15.58
C ARG A 20 -0.77 -8.53 -15.69
N HIS A 21 -0.11 -8.57 -14.54
CA HIS A 21 1.32 -8.80 -14.51
C HIS A 21 1.55 -10.26 -14.17
N THR A 22 2.35 -10.95 -14.97
CA THR A 22 2.66 -12.36 -14.74
C THR A 22 3.67 -12.47 -13.60
N ALA A 23 3.57 -13.54 -12.80
CA ALA A 23 4.47 -13.78 -11.66
C ALA A 23 5.94 -13.90 -12.10
N ASP A 24 6.17 -14.39 -13.33
CA ASP A 24 7.47 -14.77 -13.86
C ASP A 24 8.25 -13.62 -14.53
N GLU A 25 7.61 -12.46 -14.74
CA GLU A 25 8.30 -11.28 -15.27
C GLU A 25 9.25 -10.64 -14.23
N PRO A 26 10.38 -10.07 -14.67
CA PRO A 26 11.22 -9.27 -13.80
C PRO A 26 10.44 -8.07 -13.25
N LEU A 27 10.75 -7.68 -12.02
CA LEU A 27 10.09 -6.57 -11.36
C LEU A 27 10.34 -5.26 -12.12
N SER A 28 9.27 -4.52 -12.37
CA SER A 28 9.31 -3.24 -13.07
C SER A 28 10.03 -2.17 -12.26
N SER A 29 10.69 -1.23 -12.95
CA SER A 29 11.22 -0.01 -12.32
C SER A 29 10.11 0.94 -11.83
N LYS A 30 8.90 0.87 -12.42
CA LYS A 30 7.75 1.68 -12.02
C LYS A 30 7.11 1.09 -10.75
N ALA A 31 7.18 1.82 -9.64
CA ALA A 31 6.74 1.35 -8.31
C ALA A 31 5.31 0.78 -8.29
N SER A 32 4.34 1.44 -8.95
CA SER A 32 2.95 0.95 -8.98
C SER A 32 2.78 -0.35 -9.75
N THR A 33 3.57 -0.56 -10.81
CA THR A 33 3.59 -1.82 -11.56
C THR A 33 4.29 -2.91 -10.76
N ARG A 34 5.42 -2.56 -10.12
CA ARG A 34 6.17 -3.48 -9.26
C ARG A 34 5.32 -4.03 -8.12
N LEU A 35 4.56 -3.18 -7.43
CA LEU A 35 3.67 -3.63 -6.36
C LEU A 35 2.60 -4.61 -6.88
N ARG A 36 2.00 -4.35 -8.04
CA ARG A 36 1.05 -5.28 -8.64
C ARG A 36 1.69 -6.62 -9.00
N GLN A 37 2.90 -6.60 -9.55
CA GLN A 37 3.69 -7.81 -9.80
C GLN A 37 3.97 -8.59 -8.52
N MET A 38 4.36 -7.92 -7.44
CA MET A 38 4.62 -8.55 -6.14
C MET A 38 3.35 -9.19 -5.57
N LEU A 39 2.21 -8.51 -5.63
CA LEU A 39 0.91 -9.03 -5.15
C LEU A 39 0.34 -10.17 -5.99
N ALA A 40 0.74 -10.28 -7.27
CA ALA A 40 0.32 -11.38 -8.14
C ALA A 40 1.12 -12.67 -7.89
N ARG A 41 2.26 -12.59 -7.21
CA ARG A 41 3.09 -13.75 -6.86
C ARG A 41 2.52 -14.46 -5.62
N PRO A 42 2.68 -15.79 -5.50
CA PRO A 42 2.30 -16.50 -4.29
C PRO A 42 3.13 -16.02 -3.09
N GLY A 43 2.49 -15.85 -1.93
CA GLY A 43 3.13 -15.42 -0.69
C GLY A 43 2.55 -14.13 -0.12
N ILE A 44 3.26 -13.55 0.85
CA ILE A 44 2.86 -12.30 1.52
C ILE A 44 3.88 -11.22 1.18
N VAL A 45 3.40 -10.07 0.70
CA VAL A 45 4.22 -8.87 0.56
C VAL A 45 4.27 -8.17 1.92
N ALA A 46 5.37 -8.36 2.65
CA ALA A 46 5.61 -7.65 3.89
C ALA A 46 6.04 -6.21 3.60
N ALA A 47 5.29 -5.25 4.15
CA ALA A 47 5.56 -3.82 4.00
C ALA A 47 5.53 -3.15 5.39
N PRO A 48 6.69 -2.96 6.06
CA PRO A 48 6.73 -2.29 7.35
C PRO A 48 6.21 -0.86 7.26
N GLY A 49 5.51 -0.45 8.33
CA GLY A 49 5.03 0.91 8.51
C GLY A 49 6.17 1.88 8.79
N VAL A 50 6.35 2.89 7.94
CA VAL A 50 7.37 3.93 8.07
C VAL A 50 6.71 5.31 8.12
N CYS A 51 7.34 6.26 8.80
CA CYS A 51 6.85 7.64 8.91
C CYS A 51 7.92 8.71 8.62
N ASP A 52 9.19 8.32 8.52
CA ASP A 52 10.32 9.20 8.22
C ASP A 52 11.42 8.47 7.43
N GLY A 53 12.43 9.22 6.98
CA GLY A 53 13.54 8.65 6.20
C GLY A 53 14.43 7.68 6.99
N ILE A 54 14.46 7.78 8.32
CA ILE A 54 15.28 6.91 9.18
C ILE A 54 14.63 5.52 9.25
N SER A 55 13.35 5.46 9.59
CA SER A 55 12.55 4.22 9.60
C SER A 55 12.52 3.56 8.22
N ALA A 56 12.44 4.36 7.15
CA ALA A 56 12.58 3.87 5.77
C ALA A 56 13.94 3.23 5.52
N ARG A 57 15.04 3.90 5.89
CA ARG A 57 16.40 3.33 5.75
C ARG A 57 16.55 2.04 6.54
N CYS A 58 16.10 1.99 7.79
CA CYS A 58 16.17 0.79 8.62
C CYS A 58 15.40 -0.38 8.00
N ALA A 59 14.22 -0.14 7.44
CA ALA A 59 13.45 -1.17 6.77
C ALA A 59 14.17 -1.70 5.50
N LEU A 60 14.78 -0.82 4.71
CA LEU A 60 15.56 -1.23 3.54
C LEU A 60 16.81 -2.03 3.94
N GLU A 61 17.52 -1.61 4.99
CA GLU A 61 18.68 -2.34 5.53
C GLU A 61 18.30 -3.71 6.13
N ALA A 62 17.08 -3.84 6.65
CA ALA A 62 16.52 -5.11 7.09
C ALA A 62 16.07 -6.02 5.91
N GLY A 63 16.19 -5.55 4.67
CA GLY A 63 15.92 -6.35 3.47
C GLY A 63 14.46 -6.33 2.99
N PHE A 64 13.64 -5.36 3.41
CA PHE A 64 12.29 -5.23 2.88
C PHE A 64 12.26 -4.51 1.53
N ASP A 65 11.59 -5.10 0.54
CA ASP A 65 11.45 -4.54 -0.81
C ASP A 65 10.21 -3.62 -0.98
N CYS A 66 9.36 -3.55 0.04
CA CYS A 66 8.14 -2.75 0.05
C CYS A 66 8.03 -1.99 1.37
N LEU A 67 7.53 -0.76 1.34
CA LEU A 67 7.31 0.08 2.51
C LEU A 67 5.86 0.54 2.51
N TYR A 68 5.28 0.65 3.70
CA TYR A 68 3.94 1.20 3.90
C TYR A 68 4.05 2.53 4.65
N GLN A 69 3.54 3.62 4.06
CA GLN A 69 3.43 4.88 4.77
C GLN A 69 2.24 4.80 5.74
N SER A 70 2.52 4.73 7.03
CA SER A 70 1.48 4.60 8.05
C SER A 70 0.75 5.93 8.24
N GLY A 71 -0.58 5.91 8.14
CA GLY A 71 -1.44 7.08 8.37
C GLY A 71 -1.34 7.58 9.82
N ALA A 72 -1.58 6.69 10.78
CA ALA A 72 -1.47 7.02 12.21
C ALA A 72 -0.09 7.59 12.57
N ALA A 73 0.99 6.95 12.09
CA ALA A 73 2.34 7.41 12.38
C ALA A 73 2.67 8.72 11.67
N THR A 74 2.17 8.93 10.44
CA THR A 74 2.29 10.21 9.73
C THR A 74 1.57 11.31 10.49
N THR A 75 0.32 11.10 10.90
CA THR A 75 -0.47 12.08 11.66
C THR A 75 0.21 12.44 12.98
N ALA A 76 0.69 11.44 13.71
CA ALA A 76 1.40 11.66 14.98
C ALA A 76 2.74 12.38 14.78
N ALA A 77 3.56 11.97 13.81
CA ALA A 77 4.90 12.51 13.60
C ALA A 77 4.90 13.88 12.93
N LYS A 78 3.99 14.12 11.97
CA LYS A 78 3.92 15.39 11.22
C LYS A 78 3.08 16.46 11.90
N LEU A 79 1.95 16.07 12.49
CA LEU A 79 0.98 17.02 13.03
C LEU A 79 0.94 17.02 14.56
N GLY A 80 1.50 16.00 15.23
CA GLY A 80 1.38 15.85 16.68
C GLY A 80 -0.07 15.55 17.12
N MET A 81 -0.89 15.01 16.22
CA MET A 81 -2.32 14.80 16.42
C MET A 81 -2.69 13.32 16.46
N PRO A 82 -3.83 12.95 17.08
CA PRO A 82 -4.35 11.59 17.01
C PRO A 82 -4.88 11.25 15.60
N ASP A 83 -4.93 9.95 15.29
CA ASP A 83 -5.40 9.44 13.99
C ASP A 83 -6.92 9.53 13.84
N LEU A 84 -7.43 10.74 13.65
CA LEU A 84 -8.85 11.08 13.51
C LEU A 84 -9.17 11.66 12.13
N ALA A 85 -8.44 11.23 11.10
CA ALA A 85 -8.55 11.74 9.73
C ALA A 85 -8.34 13.27 9.61
N ILE A 86 -7.48 13.83 10.49
CA ILE A 86 -7.13 15.25 10.47
C ILE A 86 -6.06 15.54 9.41
N ALA A 87 -5.15 14.58 9.18
CA ALA A 87 -4.13 14.70 8.15
C ALA A 87 -4.75 14.75 6.75
N THR A 88 -4.25 15.67 5.95
CA THR A 88 -4.76 15.98 4.61
C THR A 88 -3.85 15.41 3.53
N LEU A 89 -4.34 15.35 2.29
CA LEU A 89 -3.55 14.86 1.16
C LEU A 89 -2.17 15.55 1.02
N PRO A 90 -2.03 16.89 1.14
CA PRO A 90 -0.73 17.54 1.15
C PRO A 90 0.25 17.00 2.21
N ASP A 91 -0.24 16.68 3.41
CA ASP A 91 0.60 16.13 4.49
C ASP A 91 1.17 14.76 4.09
N PHE A 92 0.32 13.93 3.48
CA PHE A 92 0.73 12.61 2.97
C PHE A 92 1.71 12.72 1.80
N VAL A 93 1.47 13.63 0.86
CA VAL A 93 2.36 13.85 -0.29
C VAL A 93 3.72 14.37 0.16
N GLN A 94 3.74 15.32 1.10
CA GLN A 94 4.98 15.85 1.64
C GLN A 94 5.75 14.77 2.43
N ASN A 95 5.04 13.93 3.20
CA ASN A 95 5.69 12.84 3.92
C ASN A 95 6.24 11.76 2.97
N ALA A 96 5.47 11.40 1.94
CA ALA A 96 5.91 10.45 0.91
C ALA A 96 7.20 10.93 0.25
N GLY A 97 7.27 12.21 -0.15
CA GLY A 97 8.47 12.80 -0.75
C GLY A 97 9.68 12.90 0.19
N MET A 98 9.49 12.77 1.50
CA MET A 98 10.61 12.64 2.45
C MET A 98 11.10 11.20 2.58
N ILE A 99 10.21 10.21 2.37
CA ILE A 99 10.49 8.78 2.50
C ILE A 99 11.13 8.20 1.22
N THR A 100 10.78 8.73 0.03
CA THR A 100 11.18 8.19 -1.28
C THR A 100 12.20 9.07 -2.00
#